data_AF-A0A3B9Z012-F1
#
_entry.id   AF-A0A3B9Z012-F1
#
_cell.length_a   1.000
_cell.length_b   1.000
_cell.length_c   1.000
_cell.angle_alpha   90.00
_cell.angle_beta   90.00
_cell.angle_gamma   90.00
#
_symmetry.space_group_name_H-M   'P 1'
#
loop_
_entity.id
_entity.type
_entity.pdbx_description
1 polymer ?
#
loop_
_entity_poly.entity_id
_entity_poly.type
_entity_poly.pdbx_seq_one_letter_code
_entity_poly.pdbx_strand_id
1 'polypeptide(L)'
;MTGSTHQRLARIVVKIGTGILTGGARTLDHARMADVARQIVEVRQSGVEVLLVSSGAIAAGRAHLALDGSRRDIPAKQMLAAIGQHRLMNVWDRIFADLGVTVAQTLLTKGDLRSRPGYLNTRNTLLGLVEVGVLPIINENDVVASDEIRVDGDNSLFGDNDNLAAMVANLADAQLLLNLTNTGGLYTADPRTDPDARLVPEVLRITRSIEALAGGAGTDQGTGGMRTKIESARLATASGVDVVIAPGMEPDVLVR
;
A
#
# COMPACT_ATOMS: atom_id res chain seq x y z
N MET A 1 -14.90 -30.26 27.63
CA MET A 1 -14.72 -28.96 26.96
C MET A 1 -13.48 -29.06 26.11
N THR A 2 -13.64 -29.48 24.86
CA THR A 2 -12.55 -29.67 23.91
C THR A 2 -12.15 -28.32 23.34
N GLY A 3 -10.96 -27.85 23.71
CA GLY A 3 -10.39 -26.61 23.18
C GLY A 3 -10.25 -26.71 21.67
N SER A 4 -11.07 -25.92 20.97
CA SER A 4 -10.86 -25.57 19.57
C SER A 4 -9.45 -24.99 19.44
N THR A 5 -8.54 -25.75 18.85
CA THR A 5 -7.29 -25.20 18.34
C THR A 5 -7.69 -24.34 17.15
N HIS A 6 -7.96 -23.05 17.37
CA HIS A 6 -8.17 -22.10 16.28
C HIS A 6 -6.92 -22.16 15.40
N GLN A 7 -7.03 -22.82 14.24
CA GLN A 7 -6.01 -22.77 13.23
C GLN A 7 -5.90 -21.29 12.84
N ARG A 8 -4.77 -20.67 13.15
CA ARG A 8 -4.57 -19.24 12.90
C ARG A 8 -4.73 -19.03 11.40
N LEU A 9 -5.78 -18.34 10.99
CA LEU A 9 -6.01 -17.99 9.59
C LEU A 9 -4.79 -17.21 9.10
N ALA A 10 -4.34 -17.52 7.89
CA ALA A 10 -3.27 -16.74 7.28
C ALA A 10 -3.79 -15.32 7.05
N ARG A 11 -3.02 -14.32 7.46
CA ARG A 11 -3.35 -12.90 7.32
C ARG A 11 -2.33 -12.24 6.42
N ILE A 12 -2.83 -11.49 5.45
CA ILE A 12 -2.01 -10.77 4.48
C ILE A 12 -2.35 -9.29 4.44
N VAL A 13 -1.36 -8.47 4.15
CA VAL A 13 -1.53 -7.07 3.79
C VAL A 13 -1.29 -6.93 2.29
N VAL A 14 -2.27 -6.40 1.57
CA VAL A 14 -2.14 -6.08 0.15
C VAL A 14 -1.97 -4.57 0.04
N LYS A 15 -0.86 -4.11 -0.54
CA LYS A 15 -0.61 -2.69 -0.78
C LYS A 15 -0.74 -2.38 -2.26
N ILE A 16 -1.51 -1.35 -2.59
CA ILE A 16 -1.74 -0.92 -3.97
C ILE A 16 -1.41 0.55 -4.11
N GLY A 17 -0.45 0.84 -5.00
CA GLY A 17 -0.03 2.21 -5.29
C GLY A 17 -0.95 2.94 -6.27
N THR A 18 -0.85 4.27 -6.29
CA THR A 18 -1.64 5.15 -7.14
C THR A 18 -1.58 4.76 -8.61
N GLY A 19 -0.39 4.42 -9.13
CA GLY A 19 -0.21 4.08 -10.55
C GLY A 19 -1.01 2.85 -11.00
N ILE A 20 -1.20 1.87 -10.10
CA ILE A 20 -2.06 0.71 -10.35
C ILE A 20 -3.53 1.12 -10.31
N LEU A 21 -3.93 1.91 -9.31
CA LEU A 21 -5.32 2.37 -9.15
C LEU A 21 -5.79 3.33 -10.24
N THR A 22 -4.88 3.96 -10.98
CA THR A 22 -5.22 4.83 -12.10
C THR A 22 -4.94 4.19 -13.47
N GLY A 23 -4.33 3.00 -13.53
CA GLY A 23 -3.88 2.41 -14.80
C GLY A 23 -2.92 3.31 -15.58
N GLY A 24 -2.19 4.19 -14.88
CA GLY A 24 -1.36 5.24 -15.49
C GLY A 24 -2.13 6.48 -15.99
N ALA A 25 -3.46 6.51 -15.91
CA ALA A 25 -4.28 7.66 -16.24
C ALA A 25 -4.32 8.70 -15.10
N ARG A 26 -5.04 9.80 -15.35
CA ARG A 26 -5.25 10.87 -14.36
C ARG A 26 -6.39 10.58 -13.38
N THR A 27 -7.32 9.70 -13.74
CA THR A 27 -8.49 9.31 -12.95
C THR A 27 -8.30 7.93 -12.34
N LEU A 28 -9.09 7.59 -11.33
CA LEU A 28 -9.19 6.21 -10.85
C LEU A 28 -9.74 5.31 -11.97
N ASP A 29 -9.14 4.14 -12.11
CA ASP A 29 -9.57 3.09 -13.02
C ASP A 29 -10.50 2.12 -12.27
N HIS A 30 -11.81 2.35 -12.41
CA HIS A 30 -12.84 1.53 -11.77
C HIS A 30 -12.78 0.06 -12.19
N ALA A 31 -12.40 -0.24 -13.44
CA ALA A 31 -12.31 -1.61 -13.93
C ALA A 31 -11.12 -2.33 -13.27
N ARG A 32 -9.97 -1.65 -13.14
CA ARG A 32 -8.82 -2.20 -12.43
C ARG A 32 -9.13 -2.41 -10.94
N MET A 33 -9.77 -1.43 -10.30
CA MET A 33 -10.19 -1.56 -8.89
C MET A 33 -11.17 -2.72 -8.69
N ALA A 34 -12.11 -2.92 -9.61
CA ALA A 34 -13.04 -4.04 -9.57
C ALA A 34 -12.36 -5.41 -9.73
N ASP A 35 -11.39 -5.52 -10.64
CA ASP A 35 -10.59 -6.75 -10.80
C ASP A 35 -9.80 -7.07 -9.52
N VAL A 36 -9.14 -6.07 -8.94
CA VAL A 36 -8.45 -6.22 -7.65
C VAL A 36 -9.42 -6.65 -6.54
N ALA A 37 -10.60 -6.02 -6.45
CA ALA A 37 -11.58 -6.36 -5.44
C ALA A 37 -12.07 -7.80 -5.58
N ARG A 38 -12.36 -8.26 -6.81
CA ARG A 38 -12.71 -9.65 -7.09
C ARG A 38 -11.63 -10.60 -6.57
N GLN A 39 -10.36 -10.33 -6.90
CA GLN A 39 -9.24 -11.17 -6.44
C GLN A 39 -9.11 -11.17 -4.91
N ILE A 40 -9.29 -10.01 -4.24
CA ILE A 40 -9.31 -9.94 -2.77
C ILE A 40 -10.43 -10.81 -2.20
N VAL A 41 -11.63 -10.77 -2.79
CA VAL A 41 -12.77 -11.58 -2.33
C VAL A 41 -12.48 -13.07 -2.49
N GLU A 42 -11.87 -13.48 -3.61
CA GLU A 42 -11.47 -14.86 -3.86
C GLU A 42 -10.44 -15.36 -2.82
N VAL A 43 -9.41 -14.54 -2.53
CA VAL A 43 -8.45 -14.83 -1.46
C VAL A 43 -9.17 -14.97 -0.10
N ARG A 44 -10.11 -14.08 0.21
CA ARG A 44 -10.87 -14.16 1.47
C ARG A 44 -11.74 -15.41 1.56
N GLN A 45 -12.34 -15.83 0.45
CA GLN A 45 -13.14 -17.06 0.39
C GLN A 45 -12.29 -18.32 0.63
N SER A 46 -10.97 -18.26 0.41
CA SER A 46 -10.04 -19.34 0.76
C SER A 46 -9.69 -19.43 2.26
N GLY A 47 -10.25 -18.55 3.09
CA GLY A 47 -9.99 -18.50 4.53
C GLY A 47 -8.82 -17.60 4.93
N VAL A 48 -8.32 -16.76 4.01
CA VAL A 48 -7.25 -15.80 4.29
C VAL A 48 -7.86 -14.46 4.72
N GLU A 49 -7.34 -13.90 5.81
CA GLU A 49 -7.70 -12.55 6.25
C GLU A 49 -6.89 -11.52 5.45
N VAL A 50 -7.56 -10.49 4.92
CA VAL A 50 -6.92 -9.47 4.08
C VAL A 50 -7.09 -8.09 4.70
N LEU A 51 -6.01 -7.33 4.74
CA LEU A 51 -6.02 -5.88 4.99
C LEU A 51 -5.53 -5.16 3.73
N LEU A 52 -6.27 -4.16 3.27
CA LEU A 52 -5.94 -3.42 2.05
C LEU A 52 -5.32 -2.07 2.39
N VAL A 53 -4.09 -1.81 1.95
CA VAL A 53 -3.46 -0.49 2.03
C VAL A 53 -3.53 0.17 0.66
N SER A 54 -4.38 1.18 0.51
CA SER A 54 -4.69 1.82 -0.77
C SER A 54 -4.10 3.23 -0.82
N SER A 55 -3.34 3.55 -1.87
CA SER A 55 -3.05 4.94 -2.25
C SER A 55 -4.20 5.54 -3.09
N GLY A 56 -3.95 6.63 -3.82
CA GLY A 56 -4.88 7.15 -4.84
C GLY A 56 -5.74 8.34 -4.43
N ALA A 57 -5.78 8.73 -3.15
CA ALA A 57 -6.58 9.85 -2.67
C ALA A 57 -6.24 11.16 -3.41
N ILE A 58 -4.99 11.60 -3.38
CA ILE A 58 -4.57 12.84 -4.07
C ILE A 58 -4.87 12.80 -5.58
N ALA A 59 -4.72 11.64 -6.23
CA ALA A 59 -5.05 11.48 -7.65
C ALA A 59 -6.55 11.66 -7.90
N ALA A 60 -7.40 11.03 -7.09
CA ALA A 60 -8.85 11.19 -7.16
C ALA A 60 -9.28 12.65 -6.93
N GLY A 61 -8.68 13.34 -5.96
CA GLY A 61 -8.96 14.76 -5.71
C GLY A 61 -8.54 15.65 -6.87
N ARG A 62 -7.36 15.40 -7.45
CA ARG A 62 -6.82 16.17 -8.58
C ARG A 62 -7.68 16.01 -9.81
N ALA A 63 -8.09 14.78 -10.11
CA ALA A 63 -8.98 14.47 -11.22
C ALA A 63 -10.32 15.19 -11.08
N HIS A 64 -10.88 15.19 -9.87
CA HIS A 64 -12.16 15.82 -9.59
C HIS A 64 -12.15 17.34 -9.80
N LEU A 65 -11.08 18.03 -9.38
CA LEU A 65 -10.95 19.48 -9.55
C LEU A 65 -10.44 19.90 -10.95
N ALA A 66 -10.17 18.95 -11.85
CA ALA A 66 -9.58 19.19 -13.16
C ALA A 66 -8.27 20.04 -13.12
N LEU A 67 -7.53 19.98 -12.00
CA LEU A 67 -6.32 20.79 -11.83
C LEU A 67 -5.17 20.26 -12.68
N ASP A 68 -4.50 21.13 -13.43
CA ASP A 68 -3.34 20.83 -14.27
C ASP A 68 -2.09 20.35 -13.51
N GLY A 69 -2.05 20.57 -12.19
CA GLY A 69 -0.93 20.18 -11.34
C GLY A 69 0.17 21.23 -11.20
N SER A 70 -0.16 22.48 -11.52
CA SER A 70 0.69 23.66 -11.29
C SER A 70 1.00 23.91 -9.81
N ARG A 71 0.04 23.67 -8.90
CA ARG A 71 0.28 23.71 -7.44
C ARG A 71 0.65 22.34 -6.88
N ARG A 72 1.82 22.29 -6.24
CA ARG A 72 2.44 21.06 -5.68
C ARG A 72 2.94 21.24 -4.24
N ASP A 73 2.61 22.37 -3.63
CA ASP A 73 2.89 22.66 -2.23
C ASP A 73 2.09 21.74 -1.30
N ILE A 74 2.55 21.64 -0.05
CA ILE A 74 1.96 20.77 0.97
C ILE A 74 0.46 21.08 1.17
N PRO A 75 0.02 22.34 1.36
CA PRO A 75 -1.39 22.64 1.53
C PRO A 75 -2.26 22.18 0.35
N ALA A 76 -1.77 22.31 -0.88
CA ALA A 76 -2.49 21.79 -2.04
C ALA A 76 -2.59 20.26 -2.02
N LYS A 77 -1.53 19.53 -1.62
CA LYS A 77 -1.58 18.07 -1.47
C LYS A 77 -2.60 17.64 -0.40
N GLN A 78 -2.59 18.30 0.77
CA GLN A 78 -3.54 18.01 1.86
C GLN A 78 -5.00 18.27 1.45
N MET A 79 -5.25 19.41 0.78
CA MET A 79 -6.56 19.73 0.22
C MET A 79 -7.02 18.68 -0.80
N LEU A 80 -6.13 18.28 -1.72
CA LEU A 80 -6.42 17.25 -2.71
C LEU A 80 -6.71 15.90 -2.05
N ALA A 81 -5.97 15.54 -1.01
CA ALA A 81 -6.23 14.31 -0.26
C ALA A 81 -7.58 14.35 0.46
N ALA A 82 -7.95 15.47 1.10
CA ALA A 82 -9.26 15.63 1.74
C ALA A 82 -10.41 15.45 0.75
N ILE A 83 -10.29 16.04 -0.44
CA ILE A 83 -11.27 15.91 -1.53
C ILE A 83 -11.25 14.49 -2.13
N GLY A 84 -10.09 13.88 -2.22
CA GLY A 84 -9.92 12.63 -2.92
C GLY A 84 -10.21 11.39 -2.08
N GLN A 85 -9.94 11.41 -0.79
CA GLN A 85 -10.07 10.25 0.10
C GLN A 85 -11.50 9.74 0.18
N HIS A 86 -12.49 10.63 0.35
CA HIS A 86 -13.89 10.22 0.38
C HIS A 86 -14.35 9.64 -0.97
N ARG A 87 -13.79 10.12 -2.08
CA ARG A 87 -14.09 9.61 -3.44
C ARG A 87 -13.50 8.23 -3.66
N LEU A 88 -12.24 8.05 -3.26
CA LEU A 88 -11.57 6.75 -3.27
C LEU A 88 -12.37 5.72 -2.47
N MET A 89 -12.78 6.08 -1.24
CA MET A 89 -13.61 5.18 -0.43
C MET A 89 -14.98 4.93 -1.03
N ASN A 90 -15.63 5.93 -1.64
CA ASN A 90 -16.93 5.72 -2.28
C ASN A 90 -16.85 4.73 -3.45
N VAL A 91 -15.75 4.73 -4.19
CA VAL A 91 -15.49 3.75 -5.24
C VAL A 91 -15.29 2.36 -4.64
N TRP A 92 -14.42 2.23 -3.64
CA TRP A 92 -14.17 0.95 -2.98
C TRP A 92 -15.43 0.37 -2.35
N ASP A 93 -16.20 1.19 -1.63
CA ASP A 93 -17.43 0.79 -0.95
C ASP A 93 -18.46 0.24 -1.94
N ARG A 94 -18.68 0.91 -3.08
CA ARG A 94 -19.58 0.40 -4.14
C ARG A 94 -19.12 -0.94 -4.70
N ILE A 95 -17.85 -1.04 -5.10
CA ILE A 95 -17.29 -2.25 -5.70
C ILE A 95 -17.39 -3.43 -4.72
N PHE A 96 -17.02 -3.23 -3.45
CA PHE A 96 -17.07 -4.31 -2.47
C PHE A 96 -18.50 -4.63 -2.02
N ALA A 97 -19.41 -3.65 -1.98
CA ALA A 97 -20.83 -3.90 -1.71
C ALA A 97 -21.47 -4.80 -2.78
N ASP A 98 -21.14 -4.59 -4.07
CA ASP A 98 -21.57 -5.46 -5.17
C ASP A 98 -21.05 -6.91 -5.01
N LEU A 99 -19.94 -7.08 -4.29
CA LEU A 99 -19.34 -8.37 -3.96
C LEU A 99 -19.75 -8.92 -2.57
N GLY A 100 -20.69 -8.26 -1.88
CA GLY A 100 -21.18 -8.68 -0.57
C GLY A 100 -20.18 -8.49 0.57
N VAL A 101 -19.20 -7.60 0.40
CA VAL A 101 -18.16 -7.29 1.40
C VAL A 101 -18.35 -5.91 1.98
N THR A 102 -18.51 -5.85 3.31
CA THR A 102 -18.43 -4.60 4.06
C THR A 102 -16.97 -4.16 4.19
N VAL A 103 -16.71 -2.87 3.93
CA VAL A 103 -15.40 -2.24 4.10
C VAL A 103 -15.40 -1.25 5.25
N ALA A 104 -14.22 -0.97 5.82
CA ALA A 104 -14.04 0.06 6.82
C ALA A 104 -12.83 0.94 6.50
N GLN A 105 -13.05 2.26 6.43
CA GLN A 105 -11.97 3.23 6.25
C GLN A 105 -11.14 3.32 7.53
N THR A 106 -9.81 3.23 7.39
CA THR A 106 -8.86 3.57 8.46
C THR A 106 -7.83 4.56 7.93
N LEU A 107 -7.70 5.71 8.58
CA LEU A 107 -6.70 6.72 8.23
C LEU A 107 -5.66 6.82 9.34
N LEU A 108 -4.39 6.64 9.00
CA LEU A 108 -3.29 6.59 9.96
C LEU A 108 -2.17 7.54 9.56
N THR A 109 -1.47 8.10 10.53
CA THR A 109 -0.16 8.73 10.32
C THR A 109 0.95 7.80 10.81
N LYS A 110 2.18 7.99 10.36
CA LYS A 110 3.34 7.29 10.95
C LYS A 110 3.50 7.62 12.45
N GLY A 111 3.12 8.83 12.85
CA GLY A 111 3.08 9.26 14.25
C GLY A 111 2.17 8.39 15.12
N ASP A 112 0.99 8.03 14.62
CA ASP A 112 0.04 7.17 15.35
C ASP A 112 0.67 5.80 15.68
N LEU A 113 1.42 5.24 14.73
CA LEU A 113 2.05 3.92 14.85
C LEU A 113 3.38 3.92 15.62
N ARG A 114 4.04 5.08 15.76
CA ARG A 114 5.26 5.25 16.59
C ARG A 114 4.95 5.28 18.09
N SER A 115 3.74 5.71 18.48
CA SER A 115 3.34 5.73 19.89
C SER A 115 2.77 4.39 20.33
N ARG A 116 3.12 3.91 21.53
CA ARG A 116 2.57 2.64 22.05
C ARG A 116 1.03 2.66 22.16
N PRO A 117 0.38 3.73 22.66
CA PRO A 117 -1.09 3.79 22.70
C PRO A 117 -1.72 3.77 21.31
N GLY A 118 -1.21 4.58 20.37
CA GLY A 118 -1.74 4.62 19.01
C GLY A 118 -1.55 3.30 18.26
N TYR A 119 -0.40 2.64 18.45
CA TYR A 119 -0.15 1.29 17.97
C TYR A 119 -1.19 0.28 18.49
N LEU A 120 -1.40 0.22 19.81
CA LEU A 120 -2.34 -0.74 20.42
C LEU A 120 -3.78 -0.49 20.01
N ASN A 121 -4.20 0.79 19.95
CA ASN A 121 -5.54 1.15 19.52
C ASN A 121 -5.77 0.75 18.06
N THR A 122 -4.83 1.09 17.17
CA THR A 122 -4.90 0.72 15.75
C THR A 122 -4.97 -0.80 15.59
N ARG A 123 -4.14 -1.54 16.33
CA ARG A 123 -4.15 -3.00 16.34
C ARG A 123 -5.51 -3.55 16.74
N ASN A 124 -6.04 -3.11 17.87
CA ASN A 124 -7.30 -3.62 18.38
C ASN A 124 -8.45 -3.33 17.41
N THR A 125 -8.47 -2.15 16.80
CA THR A 125 -9.48 -1.79 15.79
C THR A 125 -9.35 -2.66 14.54
N LEU A 126 -8.16 -2.76 13.94
CA LEU A 126 -7.97 -3.54 12.71
C LEU A 126 -8.28 -5.02 12.92
N LEU A 127 -7.85 -5.61 14.04
CA LEU A 127 -8.15 -7.00 14.37
C LEU A 127 -9.64 -7.22 14.66
N GLY A 128 -10.29 -6.29 15.37
CA GLY A 128 -11.73 -6.37 15.62
C GLY A 128 -12.56 -6.29 14.33
N LEU A 129 -12.14 -5.45 13.36
CA LEU A 129 -12.78 -5.39 12.04
C LEU A 129 -12.67 -6.71 11.29
N VAL A 130 -11.46 -7.30 11.27
CA VAL A 130 -11.22 -8.59 10.61
C VAL A 130 -12.01 -9.71 11.28
N GLU A 131 -12.09 -9.74 12.61
CA GLU A 131 -12.83 -10.72 13.40
C GLU A 131 -14.33 -10.76 13.05
N VAL A 132 -14.93 -9.59 12.77
CA VAL A 132 -16.34 -9.50 12.34
C VAL A 132 -16.53 -9.57 10.82
N GLY A 133 -15.48 -9.94 10.07
CA GLY A 133 -15.55 -10.14 8.63
C GLY A 133 -15.55 -8.86 7.79
N VAL A 134 -15.22 -7.70 8.37
CA VAL A 134 -15.10 -6.43 7.63
C VAL A 134 -13.70 -6.30 7.03
N LEU A 135 -13.60 -5.82 5.78
CA LEU A 135 -12.32 -5.55 5.12
C LEU A 135 -11.80 -4.15 5.49
N PRO A 136 -10.68 -4.04 6.23
CA PRO A 136 -10.08 -2.75 6.48
C PRO A 136 -9.43 -2.21 5.20
N ILE A 137 -9.75 -0.97 4.85
CA ILE A 137 -9.07 -0.20 3.81
C ILE A 137 -8.32 0.94 4.48
N ILE A 138 -7.01 0.77 4.57
CA ILE A 138 -6.07 1.67 5.24
C ILE A 138 -5.46 2.63 4.23
N ASN A 139 -5.36 3.91 4.59
CA ASN A 139 -4.54 4.89 3.87
C ASN A 139 -3.85 5.83 4.86
N GLU A 140 -2.82 6.54 4.41
CA GLU A 140 -2.22 7.62 5.18
C GLU A 140 -3.24 8.75 5.37
N ASN A 141 -3.30 9.33 6.58
CA ASN A 141 -4.10 10.51 6.84
C ASN A 141 -3.38 11.75 6.31
N ASP A 142 -3.29 11.85 4.99
CA ASP A 142 -2.58 12.92 4.27
C ASP A 142 -3.00 14.34 4.66
N VAL A 143 -4.20 14.53 5.24
CA VAL A 143 -4.70 15.84 5.66
C VAL A 143 -3.93 16.39 6.87
N VAL A 144 -3.48 15.50 7.77
CA VAL A 144 -2.76 15.87 9.00
C VAL A 144 -1.34 15.31 9.05
N ALA A 145 -1.02 14.36 8.16
CA ALA A 145 0.34 13.89 7.96
C ALA A 145 1.20 15.10 7.61
N SER A 146 2.21 15.32 8.43
CA SER A 146 3.13 16.45 8.32
C SER A 146 4.57 15.97 8.19
N ASP A 147 4.77 14.71 7.81
CA ASP A 147 6.04 13.99 7.90
C ASP A 147 7.21 14.77 7.26
N GLU A 148 7.90 15.45 8.17
CA GLU A 148 9.29 15.87 8.22
C GLU A 148 9.78 16.64 6.98
N ILE A 149 9.64 17.98 7.05
CA ILE A 149 10.43 18.95 6.29
C ILE A 149 11.90 18.55 6.40
N ARG A 150 12.46 17.92 5.35
CA ARG A 150 13.89 18.03 5.10
C ARG A 150 14.12 19.45 4.61
N VAL A 151 14.69 20.25 5.49
CA VAL A 151 15.43 21.45 5.12
C VAL A 151 16.54 20.95 4.20
N ASP A 152 16.27 20.90 2.89
CA ASP A 152 17.22 20.77 1.77
C ASP A 152 16.45 20.32 0.50
N GLY A 153 15.47 21.10 0.05
CA GLY A 153 14.93 21.08 -1.32
C GLY A 153 14.24 19.79 -1.84
N ASP A 154 14.31 18.66 -1.13
CA ASP A 154 13.76 17.38 -1.56
C ASP A 154 12.37 17.16 -0.96
N ASN A 155 11.36 17.31 -1.82
CA ASN A 155 9.96 17.43 -1.44
C ASN A 155 9.22 16.08 -1.57
N SER A 156 9.71 15.02 -0.92
CA SER A 156 9.24 13.64 -1.21
C SER A 156 9.12 12.70 0.01
N LEU A 157 8.20 12.99 0.94
CA LEU A 157 7.72 11.99 1.93
C LEU A 157 6.20 12.00 2.19
N PHE A 158 5.39 12.63 1.32
CA PHE A 158 3.91 12.52 1.38
C PHE A 158 3.42 11.24 0.71
N GLY A 159 2.61 10.41 1.38
CA GLY A 159 1.95 9.25 0.78
C GLY A 159 2.85 8.03 0.63
N ASP A 160 3.76 7.81 1.59
CA ASP A 160 4.63 6.64 1.62
C ASP A 160 3.90 5.42 2.21
N ASN A 161 2.92 4.96 1.44
CA ASN A 161 2.12 3.80 1.79
C ASN A 161 2.91 2.48 1.76
N ASP A 162 4.14 2.48 1.22
CA ASP A 162 5.03 1.31 1.29
C ASP A 162 5.40 1.04 2.76
N ASN A 163 5.95 2.05 3.46
CA ASN A 163 6.29 1.93 4.87
C ASN A 163 5.05 1.78 5.77
N LEU A 164 3.95 2.49 5.46
CA LEU A 164 2.68 2.29 6.18
C LEU A 164 2.22 0.82 6.10
N ALA A 165 2.28 0.20 4.92
CA ALA A 165 1.88 -1.19 4.76
C ALA A 165 2.75 -2.17 5.53
N ALA A 166 4.06 -1.92 5.61
CA ALA A 166 4.96 -2.70 6.45
C ALA A 166 4.64 -2.53 7.95
N MET A 167 4.35 -1.31 8.42
CA MET A 167 3.93 -1.08 9.80
C MET A 167 2.60 -1.78 10.12
N VAL A 168 1.62 -1.69 9.20
CA VAL A 168 0.33 -2.40 9.33
C VAL A 168 0.53 -3.90 9.36
N ALA A 169 1.42 -4.46 8.53
CA ALA A 169 1.71 -5.88 8.50
C ALA A 169 2.29 -6.38 9.83
N ASN A 170 3.26 -5.66 10.38
CA ASN A 170 3.85 -5.97 11.69
C ASN A 170 2.80 -5.84 12.82
N LEU A 171 2.00 -4.76 12.78
CA LEU A 171 0.99 -4.50 13.79
C LEU A 171 -0.14 -5.53 13.79
N ALA A 172 -0.54 -5.99 12.60
CA ALA A 172 -1.59 -6.97 12.43
C ALA A 172 -1.07 -8.41 12.52
N ASP A 173 0.19 -8.66 12.88
CA ASP A 173 0.79 -10.01 12.90
C ASP A 173 0.55 -10.77 11.57
N ALA A 174 0.68 -10.06 10.44
CA ALA A 174 0.50 -10.64 9.11
C ALA A 174 1.64 -11.61 8.78
N GLN A 175 1.36 -12.58 7.91
CA GLN A 175 2.37 -13.52 7.40
C GLN A 175 3.01 -12.99 6.12
N LEU A 176 2.27 -12.20 5.34
CA LEU A 176 2.70 -11.71 4.04
C LEU A 176 2.30 -10.23 3.85
N LEU A 177 3.26 -9.44 3.36
CA LEU A 177 3.02 -8.15 2.73
C LEU A 177 3.21 -8.30 1.21
N LEU A 178 2.12 -8.18 0.47
CA LEU A 178 2.12 -8.16 -0.99
C LEU A 178 2.07 -6.71 -1.47
N ASN A 179 3.21 -6.20 -1.95
CA ASN A 179 3.36 -4.84 -2.45
C ASN A 179 3.25 -4.81 -3.97
N LEU A 180 2.07 -4.43 -4.48
CA LEU A 180 1.80 -4.33 -5.91
C LEU A 180 2.41 -3.05 -6.50
N THR A 181 3.20 -3.20 -7.55
CA THR A 181 3.93 -2.09 -8.18
C THR A 181 3.83 -2.07 -9.70
N ASN A 182 4.16 -0.93 -10.31
CA ASN A 182 4.15 -0.75 -11.76
C ASN A 182 5.35 -1.43 -12.45
N THR A 183 6.34 -1.91 -11.68
CA THR A 183 7.48 -2.69 -12.18
C THR A 183 7.27 -4.18 -11.94
N GLY A 184 8.08 -5.03 -12.57
CA GLY A 184 8.01 -6.48 -12.33
C GLY A 184 8.50 -6.94 -10.95
N GLY A 185 9.11 -6.05 -10.15
CA GLY A 185 9.81 -6.39 -8.92
C GLY A 185 11.15 -5.67 -8.81
N LEU A 186 12.07 -6.20 -8.00
CA LEU A 186 13.46 -5.72 -7.90
C LEU A 186 14.29 -6.27 -9.07
N TYR A 187 15.09 -5.41 -9.70
CA TYR A 187 15.99 -5.79 -10.81
C TYR A 187 17.45 -5.58 -10.42
N THR A 188 18.36 -6.26 -11.13
CA THR A 188 19.82 -6.11 -10.98
C THR A 188 20.34 -4.74 -11.45
N ALA A 189 19.55 -4.02 -12.25
CA ALA A 189 19.77 -2.64 -12.71
C ALA A 189 18.40 -2.03 -13.09
N ASP A 190 18.34 -0.74 -13.45
CA ASP A 190 17.09 -0.13 -13.92
C ASP A 190 16.72 -0.68 -15.32
N PRO A 191 15.62 -1.45 -15.45
CA PRO A 191 15.27 -2.10 -16.72
C PRO A 191 14.83 -1.13 -17.81
N ARG A 192 14.68 0.17 -17.50
CA ARG A 192 14.38 1.21 -18.49
C ARG A 192 15.63 1.73 -19.20
N THR A 193 16.79 1.60 -18.57
CA THR A 193 18.07 2.12 -19.07
C THR A 193 19.08 1.02 -19.37
N ASP A 194 18.93 -0.15 -18.75
CA ASP A 194 19.79 -1.30 -18.92
C ASP A 194 19.00 -2.48 -19.52
N PRO A 195 19.24 -2.86 -20.79
CA PRO A 195 18.56 -3.99 -21.42
C PRO A 195 18.97 -5.35 -20.84
N ASP A 196 20.09 -5.43 -20.14
CA ASP A 196 20.58 -6.66 -19.48
C ASP A 196 20.06 -6.80 -18.05
N ALA A 197 19.24 -5.85 -17.56
CA ALA A 197 18.62 -5.91 -16.24
C ALA A 197 17.75 -7.16 -16.07
N ARG A 198 18.02 -7.94 -15.03
CA ARG A 198 17.28 -9.17 -14.71
C ARG A 198 16.48 -9.00 -13.43
N LEU A 199 15.29 -9.61 -13.40
CA LEU A 199 14.49 -9.69 -12.18
C LEU A 199 15.26 -10.50 -11.12
N VAL A 200 15.30 -10.00 -9.90
CA VAL A 200 15.83 -10.70 -8.74
C VAL A 200 14.67 -11.53 -8.15
N PRO A 201 14.69 -12.87 -8.30
CA PRO A 201 13.55 -13.70 -7.94
C PRO A 201 13.36 -13.84 -6.42
N GLU A 202 14.45 -13.77 -5.66
CA GLU A 202 14.43 -13.96 -4.21
C GLU A 202 15.53 -13.12 -3.55
N VAL A 203 15.21 -12.56 -2.39
CA VAL A 203 16.14 -11.84 -1.53
C VAL A 203 16.06 -12.42 -0.12
N LEU A 204 17.00 -13.31 0.23
CA LEU A 204 17.06 -13.91 1.57
C LEU A 204 17.44 -12.91 2.67
N ARG A 205 18.18 -11.86 2.32
CA ARG A 205 18.61 -10.82 3.24
C ARG A 205 18.77 -9.50 2.51
N ILE A 206 18.18 -8.45 3.07
CA ILE A 206 18.37 -7.08 2.59
C ILE A 206 19.73 -6.58 3.10
N THR A 207 20.74 -6.69 2.24
CA THR A 207 22.09 -6.17 2.46
C THR A 207 22.25 -4.79 1.83
N ARG A 208 23.36 -4.09 2.13
CA ARG A 208 23.71 -2.83 1.44
C ARG A 208 23.77 -2.97 -0.08
N SER A 209 24.15 -4.14 -0.61
CA SER A 209 24.16 -4.38 -2.06
C SER A 209 22.74 -4.41 -2.62
N ILE A 210 21.78 -5.02 -1.92
CA ILE A 210 20.36 -4.99 -2.31
C ILE A 210 19.80 -3.57 -2.23
N GLU A 211 20.12 -2.82 -1.17
CA GLU A 211 19.72 -1.42 -1.04
C GLU A 211 20.30 -0.55 -2.19
N ALA A 212 21.53 -0.84 -2.62
CA ALA A 212 22.15 -0.15 -3.75
C ALA A 212 21.44 -0.42 -5.09
N LEU A 213 20.93 -1.64 -5.31
CA LEU A 213 20.12 -1.96 -6.50
C LEU A 213 18.85 -1.09 -6.60
N ALA A 214 18.29 -0.72 -5.45
CA ALA A 214 17.09 0.11 -5.38
C ALA A 214 17.36 1.62 -5.53
N GLY A 215 18.63 2.04 -5.52
CA GLY A 215 19.07 3.42 -5.39
C GLY A 215 19.70 4.08 -6.62
N GLY A 216 19.61 3.45 -7.80
CA GLY A 216 20.29 3.89 -9.04
C GLY A 216 20.15 5.39 -9.39
N ALA A 217 21.14 5.92 -10.13
CA ALA A 217 21.21 7.32 -10.54
C ALA A 217 20.02 7.72 -11.43
N GLY A 218 19.24 8.73 -11.02
CA GLY A 218 18.31 9.44 -11.91
C GLY A 218 16.82 9.10 -11.79
N THR A 219 16.34 8.39 -10.76
CA THR A 219 14.88 8.23 -10.57
C THR A 219 14.27 9.45 -9.87
N ASP A 220 14.15 10.55 -10.61
CA ASP A 220 13.53 11.82 -10.21
C ASP A 220 11.98 11.77 -10.22
N GLN A 221 11.39 10.58 -10.07
CA GLN A 221 9.96 10.34 -10.25
C GLN A 221 9.33 9.85 -8.94
N GLY A 222 9.04 10.80 -8.06
CA GLY A 222 7.92 10.74 -7.13
C GLY A 222 8.11 10.00 -5.79
N THR A 223 7.17 10.28 -4.90
CA THR A 223 6.94 9.61 -3.62
C THR A 223 6.55 8.15 -3.88
N GLY A 224 7.53 7.25 -3.92
CA GLY A 224 7.30 5.81 -4.11
C GLY A 224 8.09 5.21 -5.26
N GLY A 225 9.26 4.65 -4.94
CA GLY A 225 10.17 4.01 -5.88
C GLY A 225 10.54 2.59 -5.43
N MET A 226 11.61 2.03 -5.99
CA MET A 226 12.15 0.76 -5.50
C MET A 226 12.79 0.92 -4.11
N ARG A 227 13.40 2.07 -3.83
CA ARG A 227 14.00 2.38 -2.51
C ARG A 227 13.00 2.22 -1.36
N THR A 228 11.85 2.87 -1.45
CA THR A 228 10.80 2.79 -0.41
C THR A 228 10.26 1.37 -0.25
N LYS A 229 10.24 0.58 -1.32
CA LYS A 229 9.83 -0.84 -1.27
C LYS A 229 10.85 -1.69 -0.53
N ILE A 230 12.14 -1.50 -0.80
CA ILE A 230 13.20 -2.20 -0.05
C ILE A 230 13.23 -1.76 1.41
N GLU A 231 13.01 -0.47 1.71
CA GLU A 231 12.86 0.02 3.08
C GLU A 231 11.67 -0.62 3.79
N SER A 232 10.50 -0.68 3.13
CA SER A 232 9.31 -1.34 3.67
C SER A 232 9.52 -2.84 3.86
N ALA A 233 10.24 -3.49 2.93
CA ALA A 233 10.55 -4.90 3.02
C ALA A 233 11.46 -5.18 4.21
N ARG A 234 12.46 -4.32 4.45
CA ARG A 234 13.33 -4.39 5.63
C ARG A 234 12.56 -4.21 6.92
N LEU A 235 11.59 -3.29 6.95
CA LEU A 235 10.73 -3.06 8.12
C LEU A 235 9.82 -4.26 8.42
N ALA A 236 9.20 -4.84 7.40
CA ALA A 236 8.30 -5.99 7.53
C ALA A 236 9.06 -7.27 7.92
N THR A 237 10.15 -7.58 7.19
CA THR A 237 10.97 -8.78 7.43
C THR A 237 11.64 -8.79 8.80
N ALA A 238 11.91 -7.62 9.40
CA ALA A 238 12.43 -7.52 10.76
C ALA A 238 11.50 -8.11 11.83
N SER A 239 10.21 -8.26 11.54
CA SER A 239 9.21 -8.90 12.43
C SER A 239 8.75 -10.27 11.91
N GLY A 240 9.45 -10.84 10.94
CA GLY A 240 9.14 -12.17 10.37
C GLY A 240 7.98 -12.18 9.37
N VAL A 241 7.60 -11.02 8.82
CA VAL A 241 6.62 -10.93 7.73
C VAL A 241 7.35 -11.15 6.41
N ASP A 242 6.88 -12.11 5.61
CA ASP A 242 7.37 -12.30 4.24
C ASP A 242 6.90 -11.15 3.34
N VAL A 243 7.71 -10.78 2.34
CA VAL A 243 7.42 -9.63 1.47
C VAL A 243 7.56 -10.04 0.03
N VAL A 244 6.51 -9.80 -0.75
CA VAL A 244 6.51 -10.00 -2.19
C VAL A 244 6.29 -8.66 -2.87
N ILE A 245 7.20 -8.29 -3.77
CA ILE A 245 7.04 -7.14 -4.65
C ILE A 245 6.65 -7.69 -6.02
N ALA A 246 5.40 -7.49 -6.41
CA ALA A 246 4.83 -8.09 -7.60
C ALA A 246 4.29 -7.04 -8.59
N PRO A 247 4.27 -7.34 -9.90
CA PRO A 247 3.65 -6.48 -10.90
C PRO A 247 2.14 -6.37 -10.66
N GLY A 248 1.72 -5.20 -10.25
CA GLY A 248 0.32 -4.90 -9.92
C GLY A 248 -0.60 -4.79 -11.14
N MET A 249 -0.10 -4.99 -12.36
CA MET A 249 -0.90 -5.03 -13.60
C MET A 249 -1.04 -6.45 -14.16
N GLU A 250 -0.38 -7.44 -13.55
CA GLU A 250 -0.57 -8.82 -13.99
C GLU A 250 -2.00 -9.32 -13.66
N PRO A 251 -2.62 -10.10 -14.56
CA PRO A 251 -3.87 -10.79 -14.27
C PRO A 251 -3.71 -11.72 -13.07
N ASP A 252 -4.71 -11.74 -12.21
CA ASP A 252 -4.83 -12.72 -11.13
C ASP A 252 -3.66 -12.72 -10.12
N VAL A 253 -2.89 -11.64 -10.04
CA VAL A 253 -1.68 -11.54 -9.20
C VAL A 253 -1.90 -11.88 -7.72
N LEU A 254 -3.09 -11.66 -7.16
CA LEU A 254 -3.38 -11.98 -5.75
C LEU A 254 -3.81 -13.43 -5.52
N VAL A 255 -4.23 -14.16 -6.55
CA VAL A 255 -4.81 -15.51 -6.45
C VAL A 255 -3.86 -16.61 -6.96
N ARG A 256 -2.61 -16.25 -7.28
CA ARG A 256 -1.57 -17.14 -7.78
C ARG A 256 -0.75 -17.81 -6.68
#